data_AF-A0A767UE55-F1
#
_entry.id   AF-A0A767UE55-F1
#
_cell.length_a   1.000
_cell.length_b   1.000
_cell.length_c   1.000
_cell.angle_alpha   90.00
_cell.angle_beta   90.00
_cell.angle_gamma   90.00
#
_symmetry.space_group_name_H-M   'P 1'
#
loop_
_entity.id
_entity.type
_entity.pdbx_description
1 polymer ?
#
loop_
_entity_poly.entity_id
_entity_poly.type
_entity_poly.pdbx_seq_one_letter_code
_entity_poly.pdbx_strand_id
1 'polypeptide(L)'
;MTTAHSAPRDNSDKPVIWTVSVTRLFELFRDISLEFDHLATITPIQLGFEKAVTYIRKKLATERCDAIIAAGSNGAYLKSRLSIPVILIKPSGFDVLQALAKAGKLTSSIGIVTYQETIPALLAFQKTFHLRLEQRSYVTEEDARGQINELKANGIEAVVGAGLITDLAEEAGMTAIFIYSAATVRQAFHDALDMTRLTRRQRVDYPSGKGLQTRYELGDIRGQSPQMEQLRQTITLYARSRAAVLIQGETGTGKELAAQAIHQTFFHRQPHRQNKPSPPFVAVNCGAITESLLEAELFGYEEGAFTGSRRGGRAGLFEIAHGGTLFLDEIGEMPLPLQTRLLRV
;
A
#
# COMPACT_ATOMS: atom_id res chain seq x y z
N MET A 1 22.31 40.18 -12.49
CA MET A 1 22.01 39.67 -11.15
C MET A 1 20.56 39.97 -10.84
N THR A 2 19.69 38.99 -11.02
CA THR A 2 18.26 39.11 -10.71
C THR A 2 17.87 37.84 -9.97
N THR A 3 17.86 37.95 -8.65
CA THR A 3 17.47 36.91 -7.71
C THR A 3 15.97 36.66 -7.83
N ALA A 4 15.60 35.51 -8.38
CA ALA A 4 14.23 35.03 -8.34
C ALA A 4 13.90 34.60 -6.90
N HIS A 5 13.07 35.40 -6.23
CA HIS A 5 12.42 35.01 -4.99
C HIS A 5 11.49 33.81 -5.28
N SER A 6 11.83 32.65 -4.72
CA SER A 6 10.92 31.50 -4.66
C SER A 6 9.76 31.82 -3.71
N ALA A 7 8.54 31.88 -4.24
CA ALA A 7 7.33 31.92 -3.43
C ALA A 7 7.28 30.71 -2.47
N PRO A 8 6.70 30.86 -1.26
CA PRO A 8 6.58 29.76 -0.31
C PRO A 8 5.72 28.64 -0.93
N ARG A 9 6.26 27.41 -0.95
CA ARG A 9 5.50 26.23 -1.39
C ARG A 9 4.30 26.06 -0.46
N ASP A 10 3.12 26.09 -1.05
CA ASP A 10 1.83 25.94 -0.38
C ASP A 10 1.79 24.65 0.46
N ASN A 11 1.28 24.74 1.69
CA ASN A 11 1.22 23.64 2.66
C ASN A 11 0.22 22.53 2.23
N SER A 12 -0.44 22.71 1.08
CA SER A 12 -1.43 21.82 0.48
C SER A 12 -0.86 20.54 -0.16
N ASP A 13 0.47 20.42 -0.28
CA ASP A 13 1.13 19.29 -0.94
C ASP A 13 1.79 18.29 0.04
N LYS A 14 1.68 18.43 1.35
CA LYS A 14 2.22 17.42 2.27
C LYS A 14 1.39 16.11 2.24
N PRO A 15 2.00 14.92 2.29
CA PRO A 15 1.26 13.68 2.53
C PRO A 15 0.46 13.76 3.83
N VAL A 16 -0.78 13.27 3.82
CA VAL A 16 -1.62 13.18 5.02
C VAL A 16 -1.53 11.77 5.59
N ILE A 17 -0.96 11.64 6.78
CA ILE A 17 -0.73 10.36 7.45
C ILE A 17 -1.56 10.30 8.73
N TRP A 18 -2.31 9.22 8.93
CA TRP A 18 -3.03 8.99 10.18
C TRP A 18 -2.35 7.89 10.98
N THR A 19 -1.97 8.18 12.23
CA THR A 19 -1.43 7.16 13.14
C THR A 19 -2.56 6.60 13.99
N VAL A 20 -2.76 5.29 14.00
CA VAL A 20 -3.89 4.65 14.69
C VAL A 20 -3.38 3.69 15.77
N SER A 21 -3.64 4.03 17.02
CA SER A 21 -3.17 3.29 18.20
C SER A 21 -4.07 3.58 19.39
N VAL A 22 -3.85 2.91 20.53
CA VAL A 22 -4.65 3.10 21.75
C VAL A 22 -3.79 3.56 22.92
N THR A 23 -2.98 2.67 23.51
CA THR A 23 -2.21 2.92 24.73
C THR A 23 -0.77 3.32 24.42
N ARG A 24 0.23 2.50 24.78
CA ARG A 24 1.67 2.85 24.74
C ARG A 24 2.19 3.25 23.36
N LEU A 25 1.65 2.62 22.31
CA LEU A 25 2.02 2.97 20.94
C LEU A 25 1.60 4.40 20.56
N PHE A 26 0.54 4.92 21.17
CA PHE A 26 0.07 6.28 20.92
C PHE A 26 1.08 7.33 21.41
N GLU A 27 1.64 7.12 22.59
CA GLU A 27 2.68 8.00 23.13
C GLU A 27 3.93 7.95 22.24
N LEU A 28 4.36 6.73 21.86
CA LEU A 28 5.51 6.57 20.97
C LEU A 28 5.26 7.21 19.59
N PHE A 29 4.04 7.12 19.04
CA PHE A 29 3.70 7.82 17.80
C PHE A 29 3.75 9.32 17.96
N ARG A 30 3.22 9.86 19.07
CA ARG A 30 3.22 11.31 19.32
C ARG A 30 4.64 11.86 19.44
N ASP A 31 5.53 11.14 20.10
CA ASP A 31 6.92 11.58 20.29
C ASP A 31 7.68 11.54 18.95
N ILE A 32 7.49 10.48 18.16
CA ILE A 32 8.16 10.34 16.86
C ILE A 32 7.53 11.23 15.79
N SER A 33 6.22 11.53 15.83
CA SER A 33 5.57 12.36 14.81
C SER A 33 6.17 13.76 14.70
N LEU A 34 6.67 14.31 15.82
CA LEU A 34 7.35 15.61 15.86
C LEU A 34 8.57 15.67 14.94
N GLU A 35 9.26 14.54 14.74
CA GLU A 35 10.39 14.44 13.82
C GLU A 35 9.94 14.58 12.34
N PHE A 36 8.66 14.34 12.03
CA PHE A 36 8.12 14.23 10.67
C PHE A 36 7.10 15.32 10.30
N ASP A 37 6.70 16.21 11.21
CA ASP A 37 5.71 17.29 10.96
C ASP A 37 6.08 18.22 9.80
N HIS A 38 7.39 18.38 9.54
CA HIS A 38 7.88 19.15 8.42
C HIS A 38 7.71 18.42 7.07
N LEU A 39 7.54 17.10 7.06
CA LEU A 39 7.44 16.25 5.87
C LEU A 39 6.01 15.78 5.57
N ALA A 40 5.15 15.62 6.58
CA ALA A 40 3.77 15.17 6.43
C ALA A 40 2.83 15.90 7.40
N THR A 41 1.54 15.93 7.06
CA THR A 41 0.47 16.31 7.98
C THR A 41 0.03 15.06 8.73
N ILE A 42 0.34 14.98 10.02
CA ILE A 42 0.12 13.78 10.83
C ILE A 42 -1.07 14.01 11.78
N THR A 43 -2.06 13.12 11.72
CA THR A 43 -3.22 13.18 12.62
C THR A 43 -3.30 11.92 13.48
N PRO A 44 -3.17 12.04 14.81
CA PRO A 44 -3.27 10.90 15.70
C PRO A 44 -4.73 10.51 15.94
N ILE A 45 -5.02 9.20 15.88
CA ILE A 45 -6.33 8.61 16.14
C ILE A 45 -6.18 7.59 17.27
N GLN A 46 -6.69 7.94 18.45
CA GLN A 46 -6.61 7.09 19.63
C GLN A 46 -7.77 6.10 19.73
N LEU A 47 -7.93 5.23 18.73
CA LEU A 47 -9.01 4.25 18.65
C LEU A 47 -8.49 2.89 18.19
N GLY A 48 -9.20 1.83 18.56
CA GLY A 48 -8.92 0.45 18.14
C GLY A 48 -10.09 -0.23 17.42
N PHE A 49 -9.76 -1.23 16.61
CA PHE A 49 -10.66 -2.19 15.99
C PHE A 49 -11.86 -1.52 15.30
N GLU A 50 -13.09 -1.97 15.59
CA GLU A 50 -14.30 -1.51 14.93
C GLU A 50 -14.59 -0.02 15.16
N LYS A 51 -14.27 0.50 16.35
CA LYS A 51 -14.42 1.93 16.65
C LYS A 51 -13.49 2.76 15.77
N ALA A 52 -12.25 2.31 15.57
CA ALA A 52 -11.30 2.96 14.67
C ALA A 52 -11.78 2.92 13.22
N VAL A 53 -12.22 1.76 12.71
CA VAL A 53 -12.72 1.63 11.34
C VAL A 53 -13.91 2.56 11.09
N THR A 54 -14.88 2.57 12.00
CA THR A 54 -16.08 3.42 11.88
C THR A 54 -15.71 4.90 11.86
N TYR A 55 -14.84 5.33 12.78
CA TYR A 55 -14.38 6.71 12.85
C TYR A 55 -13.59 7.12 11.59
N ILE A 56 -12.64 6.28 11.17
CA ILE A 56 -11.80 6.52 9.99
C ILE A 56 -12.68 6.63 8.74
N ARG A 57 -13.65 5.73 8.54
CA ARG A 57 -14.59 5.81 7.41
C ARG A 57 -15.38 7.11 7.39
N LYS A 58 -15.86 7.57 8.54
CA LYS A 58 -16.55 8.85 8.66
C LYS A 58 -15.62 10.02 8.30
N LYS A 59 -14.39 10.00 8.80
CA LYS A 59 -13.39 11.04 8.53
C LYS A 59 -12.97 11.08 7.06
N LEU A 60 -12.90 9.94 6.39
CA LEU A 60 -12.59 9.83 4.96
C LEU A 60 -13.65 10.39 4.03
N ALA A 61 -14.88 10.56 4.51
CA ALA A 61 -15.93 11.21 3.73
C ALA A 61 -15.64 12.71 3.53
N THR A 62 -14.87 13.33 4.42
CA THR A 62 -14.61 14.78 4.43
C THR A 62 -13.13 15.13 4.29
N GLU A 63 -12.23 14.22 4.62
CA GLU A 63 -10.79 14.47 4.67
C GLU A 63 -10.01 13.47 3.82
N ARG A 64 -8.91 13.94 3.24
CA ARG A 64 -7.94 13.10 2.55
C ARG A 64 -7.05 12.39 3.57
N CYS A 65 -6.73 11.14 3.29
CA CYS A 65 -5.66 10.39 3.95
C CYS A 65 -4.88 9.63 2.87
N ASP A 66 -3.57 9.74 2.89
CA ASP A 66 -2.70 9.05 1.92
C ASP A 66 -2.21 7.70 2.48
N ALA A 67 -2.04 7.60 3.79
CA ALA A 67 -1.54 6.40 4.46
C ALA A 67 -1.94 6.36 5.94
N ILE A 68 -2.11 5.15 6.46
CA ILE A 68 -2.33 4.87 7.89
C ILE A 68 -1.13 4.11 8.43
N ILE A 69 -0.62 4.51 9.59
CA ILE A 69 0.39 3.76 10.33
C ILE A 69 -0.27 3.13 11.56
N ALA A 70 -0.15 1.82 11.70
CA ALA A 70 -0.71 1.07 12.82
C ALA A 70 0.13 -0.18 13.11
N ALA A 71 -0.06 -0.81 14.27
CA ALA A 71 0.72 -2.01 14.65
C ALA A 71 -0.16 -3.14 15.20
N GLY A 72 0.44 -4.33 15.26
CA GLY A 72 -0.15 -5.53 15.89
C GLY A 72 -1.52 -5.92 15.35
N SER A 73 -2.35 -6.48 16.22
CA SER A 73 -3.70 -6.95 15.88
C SER A 73 -4.61 -5.82 15.36
N ASN A 74 -4.51 -4.62 15.94
CA ASN A 74 -5.28 -3.46 15.47
C ASN A 74 -4.90 -3.07 14.04
N GLY A 75 -3.59 -2.98 13.73
CA GLY A 75 -3.14 -2.66 12.38
C GLY A 75 -3.55 -3.71 11.35
N ALA A 76 -3.47 -5.01 11.70
CA ALA A 76 -3.96 -6.07 10.83
C ALA A 76 -5.48 -5.98 10.59
N TYR A 77 -6.26 -5.69 11.64
CA TYR A 77 -7.70 -5.48 11.55
C TYR A 77 -8.08 -4.32 10.63
N LEU A 78 -7.35 -3.20 10.74
CA LEU A 78 -7.53 -2.02 9.89
C LEU A 78 -7.17 -2.32 8.43
N LYS A 79 -6.04 -3.00 8.20
CA LYS A 79 -5.54 -3.33 6.86
C LYS A 79 -6.52 -4.19 6.06
N SER A 80 -7.27 -5.07 6.71
CA SER A 80 -8.25 -5.93 6.02
C SER A 80 -9.61 -5.26 5.77
N ARG A 81 -9.86 -4.04 6.30
CA ARG A 81 -11.18 -3.38 6.31
C ARG A 81 -11.21 -1.98 5.72
N LEU A 82 -10.03 -1.42 5.45
CA LEU A 82 -9.85 -0.09 4.87
C LEU A 82 -9.17 -0.22 3.50
N SER A 83 -9.63 0.59 2.55
CA SER A 83 -9.04 0.70 1.21
C SER A 83 -7.79 1.58 1.16
N ILE A 84 -7.50 2.30 2.24
CA ILE A 84 -6.31 3.15 2.37
C ILE A 84 -5.12 2.30 2.73
N PRO A 85 -3.93 2.57 2.16
CA PRO A 85 -2.71 1.88 2.54
C PRO A 85 -2.47 1.92 4.05
N VAL A 86 -2.41 0.73 4.67
CA VAL A 86 -2.06 0.57 6.08
C VAL A 86 -0.64 0.02 6.17
N ILE A 87 0.28 0.86 6.62
CA ILE A 87 1.65 0.49 6.97
C ILE A 87 1.58 -0.19 8.33
N LEU A 88 1.75 -1.51 8.31
CA LEU A 88 1.72 -2.33 9.50
C LEU A 88 3.12 -2.41 10.11
N ILE A 89 3.28 -1.88 11.32
CA ILE A 89 4.51 -2.02 12.09
C ILE A 89 4.61 -3.45 12.61
N LYS A 90 5.70 -4.12 12.24
CA LYS A 90 6.09 -5.43 12.78
C LYS A 90 7.30 -5.24 13.69
N PRO A 91 7.35 -5.89 14.87
CA PRO A 91 8.54 -5.85 15.71
C PRO A 91 9.69 -6.55 14.97
N SER A 92 10.84 -5.88 14.91
CA SER A 92 12.07 -6.45 14.36
C SER A 92 12.75 -7.38 15.37
N GLY A 93 13.68 -8.23 14.90
CA GLY A 93 14.50 -9.04 15.79
C GLY A 93 15.30 -8.19 16.79
N PHE A 94 15.75 -7.01 16.38
CA PHE A 94 16.46 -6.09 17.27
C PHE A 94 15.55 -5.53 18.37
N ASP A 95 14.31 -5.17 18.04
CA ASP A 95 13.32 -4.70 19.01
C ASP A 95 13.07 -5.74 20.11
N VAL A 96 12.88 -6.98 19.66
CA VAL A 96 12.66 -8.12 20.53
C VAL A 96 13.86 -8.34 21.44
N LEU A 97 15.08 -8.33 20.90
CA LEU A 97 16.30 -8.47 21.70
C LEU A 97 16.46 -7.34 22.71
N GLN A 98 16.17 -6.09 22.32
CA GLN A 98 16.23 -4.95 23.23
C GLN A 98 15.18 -5.06 24.36
N ALA A 99 13.96 -5.49 24.03
CA ALA A 99 12.90 -5.72 24.99
C ALA A 99 13.25 -6.86 25.96
N LEU A 100 13.80 -7.97 25.44
CA LEU A 100 14.28 -9.09 26.25
C LEU A 100 15.48 -8.70 27.12
N ALA A 101 16.41 -7.90 26.62
CA ALA A 101 17.53 -7.39 27.41
C ALA A 101 17.05 -6.46 28.55
N LYS A 102 16.00 -5.66 28.30
CA LYS A 102 15.34 -4.85 29.35
C LYS A 102 14.64 -5.75 30.38
N ALA A 103 13.98 -6.82 29.93
CA ALA A 103 13.33 -7.81 30.79
C ALA A 103 14.33 -8.56 31.67
N GLY A 104 15.45 -9.00 31.07
CA GLY A 104 16.51 -9.77 31.72
C GLY A 104 17.22 -9.02 32.85
N LYS A 105 17.15 -7.68 32.87
CA LYS A 105 17.64 -6.87 33.99
C LYS A 105 16.73 -6.93 35.23
N LEU A 106 15.47 -7.33 35.03
CA LEU A 106 14.43 -7.36 36.07
C LEU A 106 14.16 -8.78 36.54
N THR A 107 14.14 -9.75 35.62
CA THR A 107 13.85 -11.15 35.92
C THR A 107 14.44 -12.09 34.86
N SER A 108 14.70 -13.35 35.25
CA SER A 108 15.09 -14.43 34.35
C SER A 108 13.91 -15.23 33.78
N SER A 109 12.67 -14.96 34.24
CA SER A 109 11.44 -15.68 33.85
C SER A 109 10.56 -14.78 32.96
N ILE A 110 10.69 -14.95 31.64
CA ILE A 110 10.16 -14.01 30.64
C ILE A 110 9.19 -14.71 29.69
N GLY A 111 8.01 -14.13 29.49
CA GLY A 111 7.07 -14.49 28.45
C GLY A 111 7.17 -13.51 27.28
N ILE A 112 6.97 -13.98 26.06
CA ILE A 112 6.74 -13.11 24.91
C ILE A 112 5.47 -13.53 24.21
N VAL A 113 4.57 -12.58 23.99
CA VAL A 113 3.28 -12.82 23.33
C VAL A 113 3.12 -11.91 22.12
N THR A 114 2.98 -12.52 20.96
CA THR A 114 2.91 -11.84 19.65
C THR A 114 1.61 -12.16 18.91
N TYR A 115 1.21 -11.29 18.00
CA TYR A 115 -0.01 -11.50 17.23
C TYR A 115 0.23 -12.52 16.11
N GLN A 116 -0.68 -13.49 15.96
CA GLN A 116 -0.71 -14.59 14.97
C GLN A 116 0.41 -15.62 15.06
N GLU A 117 1.67 -15.21 15.16
CA GLU A 117 2.83 -16.09 15.06
C GLU A 117 3.81 -15.84 16.20
N THR A 118 4.52 -16.89 16.62
CA THR A 118 5.70 -16.76 17.50
C THR A 118 6.93 -16.36 16.68
N ILE A 119 8.10 -16.21 17.32
CA ILE A 119 9.32 -15.80 16.64
C ILE A 119 10.29 -17.00 16.61
N PRO A 120 10.33 -17.81 15.53
CA PRO A 120 11.13 -19.04 15.51
C PRO A 120 12.61 -18.82 15.82
N ALA A 121 13.16 -17.67 15.41
CA ALA A 121 14.54 -17.28 15.68
C ALA A 121 14.89 -17.22 17.17
N LEU A 122 13.91 -16.98 18.06
CA LEU A 122 14.13 -16.95 19.50
C LEU A 122 14.37 -18.34 20.12
N LEU A 123 14.00 -19.43 19.44
CA LEU A 123 14.28 -20.79 19.93
C LEU A 123 15.79 -21.06 20.00
N ALA A 124 16.54 -20.59 19.00
CA ALA A 124 18.01 -20.67 19.01
C ALA A 124 18.62 -19.78 20.09
N PHE A 125 18.02 -18.60 20.31
CA PHE A 125 18.45 -17.66 21.34
C PHE A 125 18.28 -18.23 22.75
N GLN A 126 17.12 -18.84 23.05
CA GLN A 126 16.83 -19.46 24.33
C GLN A 126 17.89 -20.51 24.72
N LYS A 127 18.28 -21.36 23.77
CA LYS A 127 19.32 -22.39 23.97
C LYS A 127 20.70 -21.78 24.25
N THR A 128 21.01 -20.65 23.62
CA THR A 128 22.33 -20.00 23.70
C THR A 128 22.50 -19.22 25.00
N PHE A 129 21.43 -18.59 25.50
CA PHE A 129 21.50 -17.66 26.64
C PHE A 129 20.90 -18.21 27.94
N HIS A 130 20.47 -19.48 27.95
CA HIS A 130 19.85 -20.14 29.12
C HIS A 130 18.69 -19.36 29.76
N LEU A 131 17.95 -18.58 28.96
CA LEU A 131 16.81 -17.81 29.42
C LEU A 131 15.58 -18.73 29.57
N ARG A 132 14.81 -18.56 30.65
CA ARG A 132 13.47 -19.15 30.74
C ARG A 132 12.51 -18.27 29.95
N LEU A 133 12.54 -18.44 28.63
CA LEU A 133 11.71 -17.72 27.68
C LEU A 133 10.54 -18.60 27.21
N GLU A 134 9.31 -18.17 27.48
CA GLU A 134 8.11 -18.82 26.97
C GLU A 134 7.48 -17.98 25.86
N GLN A 135 7.31 -18.56 24.67
CA GLN A 135 6.72 -17.88 23.53
C GLN A 135 5.27 -18.31 23.34
N ARG A 136 4.38 -17.33 23.18
CA ARG A 136 2.95 -17.53 22.91
C ARG A 136 2.53 -16.64 21.74
N SER A 137 1.45 -17.02 21.07
CA SER A 137 0.81 -16.19 20.07
C SER A 137 -0.67 -16.04 20.37
N TYR A 138 -1.29 -14.98 19.87
CA TYR A 138 -2.73 -14.77 20.01
C TYR A 138 -3.38 -14.27 18.73
N VAL A 139 -4.68 -14.53 18.57
CA VAL A 139 -5.49 -13.99 17.47
C VAL A 139 -6.61 -13.08 17.96
N THR A 140 -7.23 -13.41 19.09
CA THR A 140 -8.34 -12.65 19.69
C THR A 140 -7.95 -12.08 21.05
N GLU A 141 -8.75 -11.13 21.56
CA GLU A 141 -8.53 -10.57 22.90
C GLU A 141 -8.73 -11.62 24.00
N GLU A 142 -9.73 -12.50 23.84
CA GLU A 142 -9.99 -13.59 24.77
C GLU A 142 -8.83 -14.59 24.83
N ASP A 143 -8.29 -14.95 23.66
CA ASP A 143 -7.09 -15.78 23.54
C ASP A 143 -5.88 -15.10 24.20
N ALA A 144 -5.65 -13.81 23.92
CA ALA A 144 -4.58 -13.05 24.57
C ALA A 144 -4.66 -13.09 26.10
N ARG A 145 -5.87 -12.92 26.65
CA ARG A 145 -6.11 -13.00 28.10
C ARG A 145 -5.84 -14.41 28.64
N GLY A 146 -6.25 -15.44 27.92
CA GLY A 146 -5.92 -16.83 28.22
C GLY A 146 -4.40 -17.07 28.29
N GLN A 147 -3.66 -16.64 27.27
CA GLN A 147 -2.20 -16.78 27.22
C GLN A 147 -1.52 -16.08 28.42
N ILE A 148 -1.97 -14.88 28.78
CA ILE A 148 -1.41 -14.12 29.92
C ILE A 148 -1.67 -14.81 31.26
N ASN A 149 -2.87 -15.36 31.45
CA ASN A 149 -3.21 -16.11 32.66
C ASN A 149 -2.38 -17.39 32.80
N GLU A 150 -2.16 -18.12 31.71
CA GLU A 150 -1.30 -19.31 31.71
C GLU A 150 0.17 -18.97 32.00
N LEU A 151 0.70 -17.91 31.39
CA LEU A 151 2.07 -17.45 31.68
C LEU A 151 2.22 -17.11 33.18
N LYS A 152 1.25 -16.42 33.77
CA LYS A 152 1.25 -16.13 35.21
C LYS A 152 1.21 -17.41 36.05
N ALA A 153 0.37 -18.37 35.70
CA ALA A 153 0.29 -19.66 36.40
C ALA A 153 1.61 -20.45 36.32
N ASN A 154 2.36 -20.30 35.22
CA ASN A 154 3.68 -20.92 35.03
C ASN A 154 4.81 -20.19 35.78
N GLY A 155 4.52 -19.09 36.48
CA GLY A 155 5.51 -18.29 37.20
C GLY A 155 6.37 -17.39 36.31
N ILE A 156 5.81 -16.93 35.18
CA ILE A 156 6.41 -15.86 34.39
C ILE A 156 6.22 -14.54 35.13
N GLU A 157 7.29 -13.76 35.24
CA GLU A 157 7.32 -12.52 36.02
C GLU A 157 7.29 -11.27 35.12
N ALA A 158 7.82 -11.37 33.90
CA ALA A 158 7.79 -10.31 32.91
C ALA A 158 7.25 -10.78 31.56
N VAL A 159 6.45 -9.95 30.90
CA VAL A 159 5.88 -10.23 29.59
C VAL A 159 6.26 -9.16 28.59
N VAL A 160 6.79 -9.58 27.44
CA VAL A 160 7.08 -8.74 26.28
C VAL A 160 5.93 -8.84 25.27
N GLY A 161 5.41 -7.71 24.82
CA GLY A 161 4.38 -7.71 23.78
C GLY A 161 3.92 -6.34 23.31
N ALA A 162 2.91 -6.33 22.43
CA ALA A 162 2.24 -5.12 21.97
C ALA A 162 1.27 -4.57 23.03
N GLY A 163 0.59 -3.45 22.76
CA GLY A 163 -0.25 -2.72 23.72
C GLY A 163 -1.23 -3.60 24.51
N LEU A 164 -2.05 -4.40 23.82
CA LEU A 164 -3.01 -5.29 24.48
C LEU A 164 -2.33 -6.27 25.46
N ILE A 165 -1.21 -6.86 25.04
CA ILE A 165 -0.46 -7.82 25.86
C ILE A 165 0.15 -7.13 27.07
N THR A 166 0.70 -5.92 26.90
CA THR A 166 1.26 -5.16 28.03
C THR A 166 0.17 -4.78 29.03
N ASP A 167 -0.99 -4.32 28.55
CA ASP A 167 -2.09 -3.89 29.42
C ASP A 167 -2.61 -5.10 30.24
N LEU A 168 -2.84 -6.24 29.59
CA LEU A 168 -3.25 -7.49 30.26
C LEU A 168 -2.20 -8.02 31.25
N ALA A 169 -0.90 -7.88 30.94
CA ALA A 169 0.16 -8.30 31.83
C ALA A 169 0.20 -7.45 33.12
N GLU A 170 0.00 -6.14 33.02
CA GLU A 170 -0.07 -5.25 34.20
C GLU A 170 -1.31 -5.51 35.04
N GLU A 171 -2.47 -5.72 34.42
CA GLU A 171 -3.70 -6.13 35.12
C GLU A 171 -3.50 -7.44 35.88
N ALA A 172 -2.71 -8.35 35.31
CA ALA A 172 -2.32 -9.60 35.94
C ALA A 172 -1.20 -9.44 36.99
N GLY A 173 -0.66 -8.25 37.21
CA GLY A 173 0.41 -7.98 38.17
C GLY A 173 1.81 -8.46 37.73
N MET A 174 2.01 -8.66 36.44
CA MET A 174 3.31 -8.97 35.84
C MET A 174 4.00 -7.71 35.32
N THR A 175 5.32 -7.76 35.19
CA THR A 175 6.09 -6.68 34.58
C THR A 175 5.83 -6.63 33.07
N ALA A 176 5.25 -5.54 32.56
CA ALA A 176 4.94 -5.41 31.14
C ALA A 176 5.97 -4.61 30.36
N ILE A 177 6.52 -5.21 29.32
CA ILE A 177 7.54 -4.61 28.46
C ILE A 177 7.00 -4.47 27.05
N PHE A 178 6.95 -3.22 26.59
CA PHE A 178 6.46 -2.90 25.27
C PHE A 178 7.49 -3.28 24.20
N ILE A 179 7.04 -4.00 23.17
CA ILE A 179 7.92 -4.62 22.18
C ILE A 179 8.47 -3.65 21.13
N TYR A 180 7.80 -2.54 20.82
CA TYR A 180 8.22 -1.66 19.73
C TYR A 180 9.22 -0.60 20.20
N SER A 181 10.34 -0.46 19.49
CA SER A 181 11.28 0.64 19.71
C SER A 181 10.92 1.89 18.90
N ALA A 182 11.49 3.02 19.31
CA ALA A 182 11.46 4.27 18.55
C ALA A 182 12.02 4.10 17.12
N ALA A 183 13.04 3.25 16.93
CA ALA A 183 13.65 3.05 15.61
C ALA A 183 12.68 2.40 14.62
N THR A 184 11.94 1.39 15.05
CA THR A 184 10.96 0.69 14.20
C THR A 184 9.76 1.56 13.88
N VAL A 185 9.34 2.41 14.82
CA VAL A 185 8.31 3.42 14.55
C VAL A 185 8.79 4.47 13.53
N ARG A 186 10.02 5.01 13.69
CA ARG A 186 10.62 5.92 12.69
C ARG A 186 10.68 5.29 11.30
N GLN A 187 11.08 4.03 11.22
CA GLN A 187 11.13 3.33 9.94
C GLN A 187 9.74 3.28 9.28
N ALA A 188 8.69 3.01 10.05
CA ALA A 188 7.32 3.00 9.51
C ALA A 188 6.87 4.38 8.98
N PHE A 189 7.32 5.47 9.59
CA PHE A 189 7.09 6.82 9.05
C PHE A 189 7.84 7.04 7.73
N HIS A 190 9.10 6.62 7.64
CA HIS A 190 9.84 6.66 6.37
C HIS A 190 9.15 5.82 5.29
N ASP A 191 8.73 4.60 5.61
CA ASP A 191 8.02 3.71 4.68
C ASP A 191 6.70 4.35 4.20
N ALA A 192 5.95 4.99 5.10
CA ALA A 192 4.74 5.72 4.74
C ALA A 192 5.03 6.92 3.81
N LEU A 193 6.08 7.69 4.09
CA LEU A 193 6.49 8.80 3.23
C LEU A 193 6.94 8.32 1.85
N ASP A 194 7.72 7.26 1.77
CA ASP A 194 8.20 6.73 0.50
C ASP A 194 7.06 6.10 -0.31
N MET A 195 6.15 5.37 0.35
CA MET A 195 4.94 4.85 -0.30
C MET A 195 4.07 5.98 -0.84
N THR A 196 3.82 7.03 -0.06
CA THR A 196 3.01 8.17 -0.52
C THR A 196 3.68 8.94 -1.66
N ARG A 197 5.02 9.02 -1.68
CA ARG A 197 5.78 9.58 -2.82
C ARG A 197 5.68 8.71 -4.06
N LEU A 198 5.74 7.39 -3.94
CA LEU A 198 5.59 6.46 -5.07
C LEU A 198 4.18 6.51 -5.65
N THR A 199 3.16 6.43 -4.81
CA THR A 199 1.74 6.57 -5.21
C THR A 199 1.49 7.95 -5.82
N ARG A 200 2.14 9.01 -5.30
CA ARG A 200 2.02 10.35 -5.89
C ARG A 200 2.78 10.47 -7.21
N ARG A 201 3.97 9.88 -7.36
CA ARG A 201 4.69 9.85 -8.65
C ARG A 201 3.90 9.09 -9.72
N GLN A 202 3.29 7.96 -9.35
CA GLN A 202 2.36 7.23 -10.23
C GLN A 202 1.07 8.01 -10.52
N ARG A 203 0.56 8.81 -9.56
CA ARG A 203 -0.54 9.77 -9.81
C ARG A 203 -0.12 10.98 -10.64
N VAL A 204 1.14 11.39 -10.59
CA VAL A 204 1.69 12.50 -11.40
C VAL A 204 1.88 12.07 -12.86
N ASP A 205 1.98 10.76 -13.13
CA ASP A 205 1.86 10.19 -14.48
C ASP A 205 0.41 9.87 -14.90
N TYR A 206 -0.58 10.11 -14.04
CA TYR A 206 -1.97 10.30 -14.45
C TYR A 206 -2.33 11.79 -14.46
N PRO A 207 -1.98 12.53 -15.52
CA PRO A 207 -2.42 13.89 -15.64
C PRO A 207 -3.94 13.87 -15.80
N SER A 208 -4.61 14.56 -14.88
CA SER A 208 -5.94 15.12 -15.08
C SER A 208 -6.08 15.55 -16.54
N GLY A 209 -6.82 14.78 -17.33
CA GLY A 209 -7.14 15.07 -18.72
C GLY A 209 -6.05 14.87 -19.80
N LYS A 210 -4.76 14.54 -19.50
CA LYS A 210 -3.75 14.31 -20.58
C LYS A 210 -3.41 12.84 -20.86
N GLY A 211 -3.88 11.89 -20.05
CA GLY A 211 -3.65 10.46 -20.26
C GLY A 211 -4.54 9.85 -21.35
N LEU A 212 -5.63 10.53 -21.72
CA LEU A 212 -6.59 10.08 -22.74
C LEU A 212 -6.12 10.30 -24.18
N GLN A 213 -4.99 11.01 -24.38
CA GLN A 213 -4.47 11.36 -25.69
C GLN A 213 -3.11 10.69 -25.91
N THR A 214 -3.01 9.97 -27.04
CA THR A 214 -1.75 9.43 -27.54
C THR A 214 -0.79 10.57 -27.90
N ARG A 215 0.48 10.43 -27.52
CA ARG A 215 1.52 11.42 -27.80
C ARG A 215 2.48 10.99 -28.90
N TYR A 216 2.48 9.70 -29.24
CA TYR A 216 3.45 9.10 -30.14
C TYR A 216 2.77 8.51 -31.36
N GLU A 217 3.27 8.91 -32.52
CA GLU A 217 2.85 8.40 -33.81
C GLU A 217 3.83 7.35 -34.36
N LEU A 218 3.43 6.68 -35.44
CA LEU A 218 4.31 5.72 -36.12
C LEU A 218 5.65 6.35 -36.54
N GLY A 219 5.67 7.67 -36.81
CA GLY A 219 6.87 8.44 -37.15
C GLY A 219 7.84 8.65 -35.99
N ASP A 220 7.38 8.54 -34.75
CA ASP A 220 8.23 8.68 -33.55
C ASP A 220 9.06 7.42 -33.28
N ILE A 221 8.70 6.29 -33.92
CA ILE A 221 9.50 5.06 -33.91
C ILE A 221 10.69 5.23 -34.86
N ARG A 222 11.79 5.78 -34.33
CA ARG A 222 13.02 6.10 -35.08
C ARG A 222 13.89 4.86 -35.32
N GLY A 223 14.63 4.89 -36.42
CA GLY A 223 15.55 3.82 -36.83
C GLY A 223 15.35 3.40 -38.28
N GLN A 224 16.42 2.98 -38.95
CA GLN A 224 16.43 2.61 -40.38
C GLN A 224 16.83 1.15 -40.61
N SER A 225 17.01 0.35 -39.55
CA SER A 225 17.35 -1.05 -39.72
C SER A 225 16.19 -1.85 -40.33
N PRO A 226 16.46 -2.97 -41.02
CA PRO A 226 15.41 -3.83 -41.57
C PRO A 226 14.40 -4.30 -40.52
N GLN A 227 14.86 -4.55 -39.29
CA GLN A 227 14.01 -4.97 -38.17
C GLN A 227 13.04 -3.87 -37.72
N MET A 228 13.51 -2.60 -37.68
CA MET A 228 12.64 -1.47 -37.35
C MET A 228 11.62 -1.20 -38.45
N GLU A 229 11.99 -1.42 -39.71
CA GLU A 229 11.04 -1.33 -40.83
C GLU A 229 9.97 -2.43 -40.76
N GLN A 230 10.38 -3.67 -40.46
CA GLN A 230 9.46 -4.77 -40.19
C GLN A 230 8.52 -4.48 -39.01
N LEU A 231 9.02 -3.86 -37.93
CA LEU A 231 8.20 -3.43 -36.80
C LEU A 231 7.12 -2.42 -37.24
N ARG A 232 7.50 -1.38 -38.00
CA ARG A 232 6.55 -0.38 -38.52
C ARG A 232 5.49 -0.99 -39.43
N GLN A 233 5.88 -1.94 -40.28
CA GLN A 233 4.95 -2.70 -41.14
C GLN A 233 3.99 -3.56 -40.32
N THR A 234 4.50 -4.25 -39.29
CA THR A 234 3.73 -5.06 -38.36
C THR A 234 2.70 -4.22 -37.59
N ILE A 235 3.11 -3.07 -37.05
CA ILE A 235 2.21 -2.11 -36.40
C ILE A 235 1.12 -1.65 -37.37
N THR A 236 1.49 -1.30 -38.61
CA THR A 236 0.56 -0.88 -39.66
C THR A 236 -0.46 -1.97 -40.00
N LEU A 237 -0.05 -3.24 -40.01
CA LEU A 237 -0.91 -4.39 -40.27
C LEU A 237 -1.91 -4.60 -39.13
N TYR A 238 -1.43 -4.68 -37.89
CA TYR A 238 -2.29 -4.88 -36.71
C TYR A 238 -3.25 -3.72 -36.47
N ALA A 239 -2.84 -2.49 -36.79
CA ALA A 239 -3.70 -1.30 -36.75
C ALA A 239 -4.87 -1.32 -37.75
N ARG A 240 -5.03 -2.35 -38.59
CA ARG A 240 -6.24 -2.56 -39.41
C ARG A 240 -7.26 -3.49 -38.75
N SER A 241 -6.87 -4.20 -37.70
CA SER A 241 -7.70 -5.18 -37.02
C SER A 241 -8.37 -4.57 -35.79
N ARG A 242 -9.51 -5.13 -35.40
CA ARG A 242 -10.18 -4.87 -34.11
C ARG A 242 -9.84 -5.92 -33.06
N ALA A 243 -9.01 -6.91 -33.39
CA ALA A 243 -8.60 -7.96 -32.48
C ALA A 243 -7.68 -7.41 -31.38
N ALA A 244 -7.65 -8.10 -30.23
CA ALA A 244 -6.67 -7.85 -29.20
C ALA A 244 -5.25 -8.10 -29.74
N VAL A 245 -4.31 -7.21 -29.42
CA VAL A 245 -2.92 -7.28 -29.88
C VAL A 245 -2.02 -7.54 -28.67
N LEU A 246 -1.23 -8.61 -28.74
CA LEU A 246 -0.18 -8.90 -27.77
C LEU A 246 1.15 -8.31 -28.26
N ILE A 247 1.75 -7.41 -27.48
CA ILE A 247 3.06 -6.82 -27.77
C ILE A 247 4.11 -7.51 -26.90
N GLN A 248 5.05 -8.20 -27.53
CA GLN A 248 6.13 -8.89 -26.85
C GLN A 248 7.46 -8.17 -27.06
N GLY A 249 8.26 -8.09 -26.00
CA GLY A 249 9.56 -7.45 -26.00
C GLY A 249 10.11 -7.28 -24.59
N GLU A 250 11.43 -7.15 -24.48
CA GLU A 250 12.13 -6.96 -23.21
C GLU A 250 11.70 -5.65 -22.50
N THR A 251 11.99 -5.56 -21.21
CA THR A 251 11.76 -4.33 -20.42
C THR A 251 12.56 -3.18 -21.01
N GLY A 252 11.92 -2.00 -21.15
CA GLY A 252 12.56 -0.80 -21.69
C GLY A 252 12.62 -0.70 -23.23
N THR A 253 12.07 -1.66 -23.98
CA THR A 253 12.06 -1.64 -25.47
C THR A 253 11.01 -0.71 -26.08
N GLY A 254 10.23 0.01 -25.27
CA GLY A 254 9.22 0.96 -25.76
C GLY A 254 7.91 0.31 -26.23
N LYS A 255 7.46 -0.77 -25.57
CA LYS A 255 6.18 -1.45 -25.89
C LYS A 255 4.97 -0.50 -25.88
N GLU A 256 4.95 0.46 -24.96
CA GLU A 256 3.90 1.48 -24.92
C GLU A 256 3.91 2.39 -26.15
N LEU A 257 5.08 2.73 -26.70
CA LEU A 257 5.19 3.51 -27.94
C LEU A 257 4.55 2.76 -29.11
N ALA A 258 4.80 1.44 -29.20
CA ALA A 258 4.18 0.60 -30.21
C ALA A 258 2.65 0.54 -30.03
N ALA A 259 2.15 0.43 -28.79
CA ALA A 259 0.71 0.43 -28.51
C ALA A 259 0.03 1.75 -28.92
N GLN A 260 0.65 2.90 -28.60
CA GLN A 260 0.13 4.21 -29.00
C GLN A 260 0.14 4.39 -30.52
N ALA A 261 1.20 3.94 -31.20
CA ALA A 261 1.28 3.99 -32.66
C ALA A 261 0.21 3.12 -33.34
N ILE A 262 -0.10 1.94 -32.79
CA ILE A 262 -1.21 1.09 -33.27
C ILE A 262 -2.54 1.84 -33.12
N HIS A 263 -2.83 2.39 -31.93
CA HIS A 263 -4.06 3.12 -31.65
C HIS A 263 -4.26 4.30 -32.62
N GLN A 264 -3.24 5.16 -32.76
CA GLN A 264 -3.32 6.31 -33.66
C GLN A 264 -3.53 5.88 -35.11
N THR A 265 -2.75 4.90 -35.59
CA THR A 265 -2.86 4.40 -36.96
C THR A 265 -4.24 3.80 -37.24
N PHE A 266 -4.84 3.12 -36.27
CA PHE A 266 -6.17 2.54 -36.39
C PHE A 266 -7.25 3.62 -36.53
N PHE A 267 -7.22 4.65 -35.68
CA PHE A 267 -8.26 5.68 -35.66
C PHE A 267 -8.10 6.77 -36.74
N HIS A 268 -6.86 7.11 -37.13
CA HIS A 268 -6.61 8.03 -38.25
C HIS A 268 -7.15 7.51 -39.58
N ARG A 269 -7.22 6.18 -39.76
CA ARG A 269 -7.72 5.54 -40.98
C ARG A 269 -9.25 5.53 -41.10
N GLN A 270 -9.99 5.94 -40.07
CA GLN A 270 -11.45 5.92 -40.11
C GLN A 270 -12.01 7.22 -40.76
N PRO A 271 -12.57 7.15 -41.98
CA PRO A 271 -12.98 8.35 -42.73
C PRO A 271 -14.12 9.14 -42.05
N HIS A 272 -14.93 8.51 -41.20
CA HIS A 272 -16.02 9.15 -40.46
C HIS A 272 -15.58 9.88 -39.17
N ARG A 273 -14.27 9.97 -38.89
CA ARG A 273 -13.74 10.55 -37.65
C ARG A 273 -12.84 11.79 -37.84
N GLN A 274 -12.65 12.29 -39.06
CA GLN A 274 -11.76 13.45 -39.32
C GLN A 274 -12.13 14.73 -38.53
N ASN A 275 -13.40 14.90 -38.13
CA ASN A 275 -13.88 16.04 -37.32
C ASN A 275 -14.32 15.67 -35.90
N LYS A 276 -13.99 14.48 -35.39
CA LYS A 276 -14.35 14.04 -34.03
C LYS A 276 -13.12 14.06 -33.12
N PRO A 277 -13.30 14.27 -31.80
CA PRO A 277 -12.20 14.16 -30.85
C PRO A 277 -11.56 12.77 -30.90
N SER A 278 -10.24 12.73 -30.73
CA SER A 278 -9.49 11.48 -30.68
C SER A 278 -10.06 10.56 -29.60
N PRO A 279 -10.29 9.27 -29.92
CA PRO A 279 -10.80 8.32 -28.95
C PRO A 279 -9.79 8.10 -27.82
N PRO A 280 -10.24 7.69 -26.63
CA PRO A 280 -9.39 7.57 -25.48
C PRO A 280 -8.35 6.46 -25.67
N PHE A 281 -7.10 6.74 -25.32
CA PHE A 281 -6.10 5.71 -25.06
C PHE A 281 -5.85 5.69 -23.56
N VAL A 282 -5.93 4.52 -22.93
CA VAL A 282 -5.74 4.36 -21.48
C VAL A 282 -4.67 3.31 -21.28
N ALA A 283 -3.58 3.65 -20.58
CA ALA A 283 -2.50 2.72 -20.27
C ALA A 283 -2.46 2.43 -18.76
N VAL A 284 -2.40 1.14 -18.40
CA VAL A 284 -2.24 0.70 -17.01
C VAL A 284 -1.14 -0.34 -16.92
N ASN A 285 -0.25 -0.15 -15.95
CA ASN A 285 0.76 -1.15 -15.61
C ASN A 285 0.19 -2.06 -14.51
N CYS A 286 0.10 -3.36 -14.79
CA CYS A 286 -0.49 -4.35 -13.90
C CYS A 286 0.44 -4.76 -12.74
N GLY A 287 1.77 -4.62 -12.88
CA GLY A 287 2.75 -4.93 -11.83
C GLY A 287 2.95 -3.80 -10.81
N ALA A 288 2.56 -2.58 -11.15
CA ALA A 288 2.80 -1.38 -10.34
C ALA A 288 1.75 -1.11 -9.25
N ILE A 289 0.66 -1.89 -9.21
CA ILE A 289 -0.52 -1.65 -8.36
C ILE A 289 -0.88 -2.92 -7.58
N THR A 290 -1.29 -2.79 -6.32
CA THR A 290 -1.78 -3.92 -5.51
C THR A 290 -3.09 -4.49 -6.05
N GLU A 291 -3.31 -5.80 -5.94
CA GLU A 291 -4.49 -6.52 -6.46
C GLU A 291 -5.83 -5.81 -6.18
N SER A 292 -6.12 -5.43 -4.94
CA SER A 292 -7.37 -4.79 -4.54
C SER A 292 -7.60 -3.41 -5.16
N LEU A 293 -6.52 -2.68 -5.45
CA LEU A 293 -6.59 -1.40 -6.15
C LEU A 293 -6.72 -1.62 -7.66
N LEU A 294 -5.99 -2.58 -8.23
CA LEU A 294 -6.07 -2.89 -9.66
C LEU A 294 -7.49 -3.31 -10.08
N GLU A 295 -8.17 -4.10 -9.24
CA GLU A 295 -9.58 -4.48 -9.46
C GLU A 295 -10.51 -3.27 -9.51
N ALA A 296 -10.45 -2.41 -8.49
CA ALA A 296 -11.29 -1.24 -8.37
C ALA A 296 -11.00 -0.19 -9.46
N GLU A 297 -9.77 -0.13 -9.96
CA GLU A 297 -9.38 0.74 -11.08
C GLU A 297 -9.89 0.17 -12.41
N LEU A 298 -9.67 -1.11 -12.72
CA LEU A 298 -10.05 -1.70 -14.00
C LEU A 298 -11.57 -1.69 -14.21
N PHE A 299 -12.32 -2.20 -13.23
CA PHE A 299 -13.75 -2.46 -13.35
C PHE A 299 -14.60 -1.34 -12.74
N GLY A 300 -13.99 -0.43 -12.01
CA GLY A 300 -14.72 0.60 -11.28
C GLY A 300 -15.47 0.01 -10.10
N TYR A 301 -16.29 0.84 -9.48
CA TYR A 301 -17.21 0.42 -8.44
C TYR A 301 -18.42 1.35 -8.40
N GLU A 302 -19.59 0.77 -8.13
CA GLU A 302 -20.79 1.57 -7.88
C GLU A 302 -20.82 2.10 -6.46
N GLU A 303 -21.61 3.16 -6.24
CA GLU A 303 -21.88 3.64 -4.89
C GLU A 303 -22.51 2.51 -4.07
N GLY A 304 -21.89 2.17 -2.94
CA GLY A 304 -22.32 1.08 -2.07
C GLY A 304 -21.73 -0.30 -2.40
N ALA A 305 -20.91 -0.44 -3.45
CA ALA A 305 -20.28 -1.72 -3.81
C ALA A 305 -19.37 -2.28 -2.71
N PHE A 306 -18.77 -1.40 -1.91
CA PHE A 306 -18.08 -1.74 -0.65
C PHE A 306 -18.15 -0.56 0.32
N THR A 307 -17.95 -0.83 1.60
CA THR A 307 -17.99 0.19 2.65
C THR A 307 -16.85 1.21 2.47
N GLY A 308 -17.19 2.44 2.07
CA GLY A 308 -16.21 3.51 1.76
C GLY A 308 -16.14 3.90 0.28
N SER A 309 -16.98 3.32 -0.59
CA SER A 309 -17.20 3.81 -1.96
C SER A 309 -17.55 5.30 -1.95
N ARG A 310 -16.83 6.11 -2.73
CA ARG A 310 -17.20 7.53 -2.93
C ARG A 310 -18.65 7.65 -3.41
N ARG A 311 -19.37 8.68 -2.92
CA ARG A 311 -20.69 9.06 -3.46
C ARG A 311 -20.55 9.33 -4.95
N GLY A 312 -21.38 8.66 -5.76
CA GLY A 312 -21.30 8.67 -7.23
C GLY A 312 -20.50 7.54 -7.87
N GLY A 313 -19.93 6.59 -7.09
CA GLY A 313 -19.12 5.50 -7.61
C GLY A 313 -17.81 5.97 -8.25
N ARG A 314 -17.14 5.09 -9.00
CA ARG A 314 -16.01 5.44 -9.86
C ARG A 314 -16.06 4.58 -11.12
N ALA A 315 -16.07 5.25 -12.26
CA ALA A 315 -15.95 4.59 -13.56
C ALA A 315 -14.63 3.82 -13.66
N GLY A 316 -14.71 2.57 -14.12
CA GLY A 316 -13.53 1.74 -14.34
C GLY A 316 -12.72 2.19 -15.56
N LEU A 317 -11.46 1.77 -15.65
CA LEU A 317 -10.62 2.03 -16.82
C LEU A 317 -11.23 1.46 -18.11
N PHE A 318 -11.98 0.36 -18.04
CA PHE A 318 -12.74 -0.15 -19.18
C PHE A 318 -13.81 0.83 -19.68
N GLU A 319 -14.50 1.48 -18.76
CA GLU A 319 -15.53 2.49 -19.07
C GLU A 319 -14.88 3.78 -19.59
N ILE A 320 -13.76 4.20 -18.98
CA ILE A 320 -12.99 5.37 -19.42
C ILE A 320 -12.40 5.15 -20.82
N ALA A 321 -11.95 3.94 -21.13
CA ALA A 321 -11.42 3.54 -22.43
C ALA A 321 -12.52 3.24 -23.47
N HIS A 322 -13.80 3.41 -23.12
CA HIS A 322 -14.90 3.06 -24.00
C HIS A 322 -14.82 3.79 -25.34
N GLY A 323 -14.96 3.02 -26.43
CA GLY A 323 -14.83 3.53 -27.80
C GLY A 323 -13.39 3.84 -28.25
N GLY A 324 -12.40 3.55 -27.40
CA GLY A 324 -10.98 3.75 -27.65
C GLY A 324 -10.14 2.48 -27.45
N THR A 325 -9.03 2.58 -26.71
CA THR A 325 -8.09 1.48 -26.47
C THR A 325 -7.62 1.44 -25.02
N LEU A 326 -7.66 0.26 -24.41
CA LEU A 326 -7.03 -0.02 -23.12
C LEU A 326 -5.74 -0.83 -23.36
N PHE A 327 -4.61 -0.30 -22.92
CA PHE A 327 -3.30 -0.93 -22.96
C PHE A 327 -2.95 -1.44 -21.56
N LEU A 328 -2.68 -2.75 -21.46
CA LEU A 328 -2.30 -3.43 -20.23
C LEU A 328 -0.81 -3.78 -20.31
N ASP A 329 0.04 -2.99 -19.65
CA ASP A 329 1.46 -3.28 -19.54
C ASP A 329 1.72 -4.29 -18.43
N GLU A 330 2.75 -5.13 -18.61
CA GLU A 330 3.10 -6.20 -17.68
C GLU A 330 1.91 -7.13 -17.35
N ILE A 331 1.08 -7.45 -18.36
CA ILE A 331 -0.11 -8.32 -18.20
C ILE A 331 0.20 -9.68 -17.57
N GLY A 332 1.44 -10.16 -17.67
CA GLY A 332 1.90 -11.39 -17.00
C GLY A 332 1.91 -11.32 -15.47
N GLU A 333 2.03 -10.11 -14.90
CA GLU A 333 1.98 -9.86 -13.45
C GLU A 333 0.54 -9.71 -12.92
N MET A 334 -0.47 -9.84 -13.78
CA MET A 334 -1.87 -9.72 -13.37
C MET A 334 -2.29 -10.90 -12.46
N PRO A 335 -2.88 -10.64 -11.28
CA PRO A 335 -3.42 -11.68 -10.41
C PRO A 335 -4.43 -12.58 -11.13
N LEU A 336 -4.34 -13.91 -10.91
CA LEU A 336 -5.21 -14.92 -11.53
C LEU A 336 -6.72 -14.60 -11.40
N PRO A 337 -7.23 -14.11 -10.24
CA PRO A 337 -8.65 -13.77 -10.13
C PRO A 337 -9.09 -12.70 -11.14
N LEU A 338 -8.24 -11.70 -11.43
CA LEU A 338 -8.55 -10.63 -12.37
C LEU A 338 -8.50 -11.08 -13.83
N GLN A 339 -7.61 -12.03 -14.16
CA GLN A 339 -7.55 -12.62 -15.51
C GLN A 339 -8.89 -13.26 -15.91
N THR A 340 -9.56 -13.95 -14.98
CA THR A 340 -10.86 -14.57 -15.25
C THR A 340 -11.97 -13.55 -15.56
N ARG A 341 -11.88 -12.34 -14.99
CA ARG A 341 -12.82 -11.26 -15.25
C ARG A 341 -12.51 -10.55 -16.57
N LEU A 342 -11.23 -10.34 -16.88
CA LEU A 342 -10.77 -9.79 -18.15
C LEU A 342 -11.28 -10.60 -19.34
N LEU A 343 -11.35 -11.94 -19.22
CA LEU A 343 -11.89 -12.83 -20.26
C LEU A 343 -13.39 -12.65 -20.54
N ARG A 344 -14.13 -11.96 -19.67
CA ARG A 344 -15.59 -11.76 -19.78
C ARG A 344 -15.98 -10.38 -20.30
N VAL A 345 -15.03 -9.48 -20.49
CA VAL A 345 -15.26 -8.08 -20.93
C VAL A 345 -15.38 -7.97 -22.43
#